data_AF-A0A8S4QMV8-F1
#
_entry.id   AF-A0A8S4QMV8-F1
#
_cell.length_a   1.000
_cell.length_b   1.000
_cell.length_c   1.000
_cell.angle_alpha   90.00
_cell.angle_beta   90.00
_cell.angle_gamma   90.00
#
_symmetry.space_group_name_H-M   'P 1'
#
loop_
_entity.id
_entity.type
_entity.pdbx_description
1 polymer ?
#
loop_
_entity_poly.entity_id
_entity_poly.type
_entity_poly.pdbx_seq_one_letter_code
_entity_poly.pdbx_strand_id
1 'polypeptide(L)'
;MLGTLYRYYERSLNNTDHIECYTVVRDAGHDAVRTCIGIGVPIFFYLEAVWLLAGVSVAAIFMHACVLSDSILGGLMAVLQYFANHSESTRVQWAPNERENFAMPFILLQCWLQSVQLRRKKTALLLLQ
;
A
#
# COMPACT_ATOMS: atom_id res chain seq x y z
N MET A 1 10.38 -9.67 -4.77
CA MET A 1 9.09 -10.32 -4.39
C MET A 1 7.96 -9.92 -5.32
N LEU A 2 7.65 -8.63 -5.55
CA LEU A 2 6.63 -8.26 -6.55
C LEU A 2 7.04 -8.60 -8.00
N GLY A 3 8.31 -8.39 -8.38
CA GLY A 3 8.75 -8.76 -9.73
C GLY A 3 8.71 -10.26 -10.02
N THR A 4 8.96 -11.10 -9.01
CA THR A 4 8.78 -12.55 -9.12
C THR A 4 7.30 -12.92 -9.20
N LEU A 5 6.44 -12.22 -8.46
CA LEU A 5 4.99 -12.38 -8.54
C LEU A 5 4.49 -12.02 -9.95
N TYR A 6 4.94 -10.90 -10.50
CA TYR A 6 4.59 -10.47 -11.86
C TYR A 6 5.02 -11.52 -12.89
N ARG A 7 6.28 -11.98 -12.87
CA ARG A 7 6.76 -13.03 -13.80
C ARG A 7 5.97 -14.33 -13.69
N TYR A 8 5.50 -14.67 -12.50
CA TYR A 8 4.65 -15.84 -12.29
C TYR A 8 3.28 -15.67 -12.95
N TYR A 9 2.67 -14.49 -12.84
CA TYR A 9 1.36 -14.19 -13.41
C TYR A 9 1.38 -13.67 -14.86
N GLU A 10 2.54 -13.30 -15.40
CA GLU A 10 2.71 -12.72 -16.73
C GLU A 10 2.03 -13.56 -17.81
N ARG A 11 2.16 -14.89 -17.71
CA ARG A 11 1.52 -15.82 -18.65
C ARG A 11 -0.02 -15.72 -18.65
N SER A 12 -0.61 -15.48 -17.49
CA SER A 12 -2.06 -15.34 -17.32
C SER A 12 -2.56 -13.93 -17.64
N LEU A 13 -1.71 -12.92 -17.41
CA LEU A 13 -2.05 -11.51 -17.60
C LEU A 13 -1.83 -11.04 -19.05
N ASN A 14 -1.14 -11.82 -19.88
CA ASN A 14 -0.90 -11.53 -21.29
C ASN A 14 -2.11 -11.90 -22.17
N ASN A 15 -3.28 -11.37 -21.83
CA ASN A 15 -4.51 -11.47 -22.59
C ASN A 15 -5.03 -10.07 -22.93
N THR A 16 -5.86 -9.96 -23.97
CA THR A 16 -6.45 -8.68 -24.42
C THR A 16 -7.35 -8.03 -23.36
N ASP A 17 -7.87 -8.80 -22.40
CA ASP A 17 -8.72 -8.28 -21.33
C ASP A 17 -7.93 -7.50 -20.25
N HIS A 18 -6.60 -7.67 -20.22
CA HIS A 18 -5.73 -7.11 -19.17
C HIS A 18 -4.65 -6.18 -19.72
N ILE A 19 -4.53 -6.09 -21.06
CA ILE A 19 -3.58 -5.23 -21.76
C ILE A 19 -4.27 -4.61 -22.97
N GLU A 20 -4.44 -3.30 -22.95
CA GLU A 20 -4.93 -2.52 -24.07
C GLU A 20 -3.79 -1.67 -24.63
N CYS A 21 -3.52 -1.79 -25.94
CA CYS A 21 -2.44 -1.04 -26.59
C CYS A 21 -3.00 -0.04 -27.59
N TYR A 22 -2.56 1.20 -27.48
CA TYR A 22 -2.89 2.29 -28.39
C TYR A 22 -1.61 2.79 -29.07
N THR A 23 -1.76 3.30 -30.29
CA THR A 23 -0.66 3.90 -31.03
C THR A 23 -0.89 5.40 -31.06
N VAL A 24 0.05 6.15 -30.48
CA VAL A 24 -0.01 7.62 -30.48
C VAL A 24 0.87 8.14 -31.60
N VAL A 25 0.25 8.82 -32.56
CA VAL A 25 0.98 9.56 -33.59
C VAL A 25 1.48 10.86 -32.98
N ARG A 26 2.76 11.16 -33.19
CA ARG A 26 3.41 12.39 -32.70
C ARG A 26 3.51 13.43 -33.82
N ASP A 27 3.90 14.63 -33.48
CA ASP A 27 4.09 15.73 -34.43
C ASP A 27 5.05 15.36 -35.58
N ALA A 28 4.98 16.14 -36.67
CA ALA A 28 5.72 15.88 -37.90
C ALA A 28 7.23 15.65 -37.64
N GLY A 29 7.71 14.46 -37.99
CA GLY A 29 9.12 14.05 -37.82
C GLY A 29 9.38 13.02 -36.72
N HIS A 30 8.35 12.55 -36.02
CA HIS A 30 8.48 11.50 -35.00
C HIS A 30 7.69 10.23 -35.35
N ASP A 31 8.30 9.08 -35.10
CA ASP A 31 7.65 7.78 -35.27
C ASP A 31 6.49 7.59 -34.28
N ALA A 32 5.45 6.91 -34.74
CA ALA A 32 4.32 6.55 -33.90
C ALA A 32 4.77 5.58 -32.79
N VAL A 33 4.40 5.87 -31.54
CA VAL A 33 4.78 5.04 -30.39
C VAL A 33 3.59 4.22 -29.93
N ARG A 34 3.81 2.91 -29.78
CA ARG A 34 2.84 1.98 -29.20
C ARG A 34 2.97 2.01 -27.68
N THR A 35 1.91 2.43 -27.00
CA THR A 35 1.82 2.43 -25.53
C THR A 35 0.73 1.46 -25.12
N CYS A 36 1.00 0.67 -24.08
CA CYS A 36 0.04 -0.28 -23.55
C CYS A 36 -0.29 0.07 -22.09
N ILE A 37 -1.55 -0.14 -21.72
CA ILE A 37 -2.08 0.09 -20.37
C ILE A 37 -2.77 -1.18 -19.86
N GLY A 38 -2.89 -1.28 -18.54
CA GLY A 38 -3.55 -2.40 -17.87
C GLY A 38 -2.60 -3.22 -17.00
N ILE A 39 -3.18 -4.06 -16.15
CA ILE A 39 -2.48 -4.81 -15.11
C ILE A 39 -1.44 -5.80 -15.66
N GLY A 40 -1.57 -6.22 -16.93
CA GLY A 40 -0.56 -7.05 -17.58
C GLY A 40 0.72 -6.30 -17.95
N VAL A 41 0.71 -4.96 -17.91
CA VAL A 41 1.92 -4.14 -18.09
C VAL A 41 2.62 -3.98 -16.73
N PRO A 42 3.95 -4.18 -16.65
CA PRO A 42 4.65 -4.25 -15.36
C PRO A 42 4.37 -3.06 -14.45
N ILE A 43 4.45 -1.83 -14.98
CA ILE A 43 4.29 -0.62 -14.17
C ILE A 43 2.93 -0.54 -13.48
N PHE A 44 1.84 -0.90 -14.16
CA PHE A 44 0.49 -0.88 -13.58
C PHE A 44 0.33 -1.95 -12.52
N PHE A 45 0.88 -3.15 -12.73
CA PHE A 45 0.91 -4.20 -11.72
C PHE A 45 1.57 -3.73 -10.41
N TYR A 46 2.69 -2.99 -10.50
CA TYR A 46 3.35 -2.41 -9.33
C TYR A 46 2.51 -1.32 -8.65
N LEU A 47 1.90 -0.43 -9.42
CA LEU A 47 1.07 0.66 -8.88
C LEU A 47 -0.15 0.13 -8.12
N GLU A 48 -0.86 -0.85 -8.68
CA GLU A 48 -1.99 -1.48 -8.01
C GLU A 48 -1.57 -2.11 -6.67
N ALA A 49 -0.43 -2.80 -6.65
CA ALA A 49 0.09 -3.37 -5.41
C ALA A 49 0.46 -2.30 -4.37
N VAL A 50 1.02 -1.16 -4.79
CA VAL A 50 1.31 -0.03 -3.90
C VAL A 50 0.03 0.57 -3.32
N TRP A 51 -1.02 0.73 -4.12
CA TRP A 51 -2.30 1.28 -3.64
C TRP A 51 -3.00 0.32 -2.67
N LEU A 52 -2.93 -1.00 -2.91
CA LEU A 52 -3.37 -2.01 -1.95
C LEU A 52 -2.62 -1.90 -0.63
N LEU A 53 -1.29 -1.75 -0.68
CA LEU A 53 -0.44 -1.57 0.50
C LEU A 53 -0.70 -0.24 1.25
N ALA A 54 -1.09 0.81 0.53
CA ALA A 54 -1.53 2.07 1.14
C ALA A 54 -2.82 1.86 1.96
N GLY A 55 -3.78 1.09 1.43
CA GLY A 55 -4.97 0.67 2.17
C GLY A 55 -4.63 -0.14 3.43
N VAL A 56 -3.68 -1.08 3.33
CA VAL A 56 -3.20 -1.86 4.49
C VAL A 56 -2.56 -0.95 5.54
N SER A 57 -1.86 0.11 5.14
CA SER A 57 -1.27 1.09 6.08
C SER A 57 -2.34 1.80 6.91
N VAL A 58 -3.44 2.24 6.29
CA VAL A 58 -4.57 2.88 7.00
C VAL A 58 -5.23 1.91 7.97
N ALA A 59 -5.47 0.66 7.55
CA ALA A 59 -5.99 -0.39 8.42
C ALA A 59 -5.06 -0.66 9.61
N ALA A 60 -3.74 -0.72 9.39
CA ALA A 60 -2.76 -0.92 10.44
C ALA A 60 -2.75 0.25 11.44
N ILE A 61 -2.84 1.51 10.97
CA ILE A 61 -2.95 2.70 11.83
C ILE A 61 -4.21 2.63 12.70
N PHE A 62 -5.36 2.29 12.11
CA PHE A 62 -6.62 2.13 12.83
C PHE A 62 -6.49 1.09 13.94
N MET A 63 -6.01 -0.11 13.62
CA MET A 63 -5.83 -1.20 14.59
C MET A 63 -4.84 -0.81 15.69
N HIS A 64 -3.77 -0.11 15.32
CA HIS A 64 -2.76 0.33 16.27
C HIS A 64 -3.32 1.36 17.26
N ALA A 65 -4.03 2.36 16.77
CA ALA A 65 -4.66 3.38 17.59
C ALA A 65 -5.76 2.80 18.49
N CYS A 66 -6.62 1.91 17.98
CA CYS A 66 -7.62 1.19 18.77
C CYS A 66 -6.98 0.44 19.94
N VAL A 67 -5.89 -0.29 19.70
CA VAL A 67 -5.16 -1.00 20.76
C VAL A 67 -4.51 -0.06 21.75
N LEU A 68 -4.13 1.16 21.37
CA LEU A 68 -3.48 2.10 22.28
C LEU A 68 -4.51 2.83 23.16
N SER A 69 -5.60 3.31 22.57
CA SER A 69 -6.66 4.06 23.26
C SER A 69 -7.73 3.19 23.90
N ASP A 70 -7.73 1.88 23.65
CA ASP A 70 -8.77 0.94 24.09
C ASP A 70 -10.18 1.35 23.64
N SER A 71 -10.27 1.98 22.47
CA SER A 71 -11.50 2.56 21.94
C SER A 71 -11.47 2.69 20.42
N ILE A 72 -12.60 2.35 19.78
CA ILE A 72 -12.81 2.49 18.33
C ILE A 72 -12.73 3.96 17.91
N LEU A 73 -13.22 4.88 18.76
CA LEU A 73 -13.18 6.31 18.47
C LEU A 73 -11.74 6.81 18.31
N GLY A 74 -10.80 6.30 19.13
CA GLY A 74 -9.38 6.64 18.99
C GLY A 74 -8.78 6.17 17.66
N GLY A 75 -9.20 4.99 17.18
CA GLY A 75 -8.87 4.50 15.84
C GLY A 75 -9.38 5.42 14.73
N LEU A 76 -10.65 5.82 14.79
CA LEU A 76 -11.25 6.73 13.81
C LEU A 76 -10.54 8.08 13.80
N MET A 77 -10.24 8.65 14.98
CA MET A 77 -9.52 9.91 15.09
C MET A 77 -8.11 9.83 14.48
N ALA A 78 -7.40 8.72 14.68
CA ALA A 78 -6.08 8.52 14.07
C ALA A 78 -6.14 8.44 12.54
N VAL A 79 -7.14 7.76 11.98
CA VAL A 79 -7.36 7.69 10.53
C VAL A 79 -7.71 9.07 9.97
N LEU A 80 -8.59 9.82 10.63
CA LEU A 80 -8.93 11.19 10.25
C LEU A 80 -7.68 12.09 10.23
N GLN A 81 -6.85 12.00 11.26
CA GLN A 81 -5.60 12.76 11.34
C GLN A 81 -4.62 12.36 10.23
N TYR A 82 -4.50 11.06 9.93
CA TYR A 82 -3.67 10.56 8.84
C TYR A 82 -4.10 11.16 7.50
N PHE A 83 -5.40 11.17 7.19
CA PHE A 83 -5.90 11.78 5.95
C PHE A 83 -5.78 13.30 5.94
N ALA A 84 -5.99 13.97 7.08
CA ALA A 84 -5.79 15.41 7.20
C ALA A 84 -4.32 15.84 6.96
N ASN A 85 -3.36 14.96 7.23
CA ASN A 85 -1.93 15.19 7.02
C ASN A 85 -1.35 14.23 5.98
N HIS A 86 -2.15 13.80 5.01
CA HIS A 86 -1.75 12.74 4.08
C HIS A 86 -0.49 13.10 3.30
N SER A 87 -0.33 14.37 2.90
CA SER A 87 0.85 14.85 2.16
C SER A 87 2.16 14.69 2.93
N GLU A 88 2.11 14.87 4.25
CA GLU A 88 3.28 14.77 5.14
C GLU A 88 3.47 13.34 5.63
N SER A 89 2.38 12.58 5.76
CA SER A 89 2.39 11.20 6.26
C SER A 89 2.83 10.20 5.21
N THR A 90 2.58 10.47 3.93
CA THR A 90 2.98 9.59 2.82
C THR A 90 3.12 10.35 1.50
N ARG A 91 4.02 9.87 0.65
CA ARG A 91 4.22 10.40 -0.71
C ARG A 91 3.56 9.53 -1.78
N VAL A 92 2.73 8.56 -1.39
CA VAL A 92 2.15 7.55 -2.30
C VAL A 92 1.39 8.12 -3.50
N GLN A 93 0.78 9.31 -3.37
CA GLN A 93 0.06 9.96 -4.47
C GLN A 93 0.98 10.63 -5.51
N TRP A 94 2.17 11.11 -5.09
CA TRP A 94 3.09 11.87 -5.94
C TRP A 94 4.25 11.03 -6.46
N ALA A 95 4.72 10.08 -5.64
CA ALA A 95 5.85 9.22 -5.93
C ALA A 95 5.53 7.78 -5.47
N PRO A 96 4.56 7.09 -6.11
CA PRO A 96 4.09 5.77 -5.68
C PRO A 96 5.18 4.70 -5.72
N ASN A 97 6.13 4.83 -6.64
CA ASN A 97 7.24 3.90 -6.86
C ASN A 97 8.32 3.94 -5.76
N GLU A 98 8.24 4.86 -4.80
CA GLU A 98 9.22 4.95 -3.73
C GLU A 98 9.15 3.75 -2.78
N ARG A 99 10.33 3.25 -2.40
CA ARG A 99 10.49 2.10 -1.49
C ARG A 99 9.81 2.28 -0.13
N GLU A 100 9.64 3.52 0.30
CA GLU A 100 8.98 3.88 1.57
C GLU A 100 7.51 3.46 1.58
N ASN A 101 6.81 3.59 0.45
CA ASN A 101 5.40 3.19 0.33
C ASN A 101 5.24 1.68 0.47
N PHE A 102 6.23 0.89 0.03
CA PHE A 102 6.22 -0.56 0.18
C PHE A 102 6.51 -1.01 1.61
N ALA A 103 7.39 -0.30 2.33
CA ALA A 103 7.82 -0.68 3.68
C ALA A 103 6.81 -0.27 4.77
N MET A 104 6.13 0.87 4.58
CA MET A 104 5.19 1.46 5.54
C MET A 104 4.21 0.47 6.19
N PRO A 105 3.42 -0.33 5.45
CA PRO A 105 2.42 -1.21 6.07
C PRO A 105 3.06 -2.28 6.96
N PHE A 106 4.23 -2.80 6.59
CA PHE A 106 4.90 -3.83 7.38
C PHE A 106 5.45 -3.27 8.68
N ILE A 107 6.01 -2.05 8.65
CA ILE A 107 6.48 -1.36 9.85
C ILE A 107 5.31 -1.06 10.79
N LEU A 108 4.19 -0.56 10.26
CA LEU A 108 3.00 -0.27 11.05
C LEU A 108 2.39 -1.54 11.68
N LEU A 109 2.31 -2.63 10.92
CA LEU A 109 1.86 -3.93 11.44
C LEU A 109 2.80 -4.45 12.53
N GLN A 110 4.12 -4.29 12.36
CA GLN A 110 5.10 -4.68 13.38
C GLN A 110 4.93 -3.85 14.66
N CYS A 111 4.76 -2.53 14.57
CA CYS A 111 4.50 -1.66 15.72
C CYS A 111 3.20 -2.02 16.45
N TRP A 112 2.14 -2.34 15.70
CA TRP A 112 0.89 -2.82 16.26
C TRP A 112 1.08 -4.14 17.02
N LEU A 113 1.72 -5.13 16.41
CA LEU A 113 2.00 -6.42 17.04
C LEU A 113 2.81 -6.26 18.33
N GLN A 114 3.85 -5.42 18.31
CA GLN A 114 4.64 -5.12 19.50
C GLN A 114 3.79 -4.52 20.63
N SER A 115 2.91 -3.59 20.28
CA SER A 115 1.99 -2.95 21.23
C SER A 115 1.03 -3.95 21.87
N VAL A 116 0.50 -4.90 21.09
CA VAL A 116 -0.33 -6.00 21.59
C VAL A 116 0.47 -6.88 22.57
N GLN A 117 1.71 -7.25 22.22
CA GLN A 117 2.55 -8.09 23.08
C GLN A 117 2.88 -7.40 24.41
N LEU A 118 3.23 -6.11 24.38
CA LEU A 118 3.53 -5.33 25.58
C LEU A 118 2.30 -5.20 26.49
N ARG A 119 1.12 -4.94 25.92
CA ARG A 119 -0.14 -4.89 26.67
C ARG A 119 -0.44 -6.21 27.36
N ARG A 120 -0.32 -7.34 26.65
CA ARG A 120 -0.53 -8.68 27.21
C ARG A 120 0.39 -8.98 28.38
N LYS A 121 1.68 -8.63 28.28
CA LYS A 121 2.65 -8.81 29.37
C LYS A 121 2.31 -7.96 30.59
N LYS A 122 1.92 -6.70 30.40
CA LYS A 122 1.48 -5.81 31.48
C LYS A 122 0.26 -6.39 32.20
N THR A 123 -0.75 -6.84 31.46
CA THR A 123 -1.95 -7.46 32.05
C THR A 123 -1.61 -8.75 32.81
N ALA A 124 -0.76 -9.62 32.24
CA ALA A 124 -0.35 -10.85 32.91
C ALA A 124 0.43 -10.57 34.22
N LEU A 125 1.30 -9.55 34.23
CA LEU A 125 2.02 -9.13 35.43
C LEU A 125 1.06 -8.63 36.52
N LEU A 126 0.07 -7.81 36.15
CA LEU A 126 -0.92 -7.26 37.08
C LEU A 126 -1.83 -8.33 37.70
N LEU A 127 -2.03 -9.47 37.04
CA LEU A 127 -2.83 -10.58 37.55
C LEU A 127 -2.07 -11.52 38.51
N LEU A 128 -0.75 -11.38 38.59
CA LEU A 128 0.13 -12.18 39.46
C LEU A 128 0.51 -11.46 40.76
N GLN A 129 0.07 -10.21 40.94
CA GLN A 129 0.25 -9.39 42.14
C GLN A 129 -1.05 -9.34 42.94
#